data_AF-A0A654BNF4-F1
#
_entry.id   AF-A0A654BNF4-F1
#
_cell.length_a   1.000
_cell.length_b   1.000
_cell.length_c   1.000
_cell.angle_alpha   90.00
_cell.angle_beta   90.00
_cell.angle_gamma   90.00
#
_symmetry.space_group_name_H-M   'P 1'
#
loop_
_entity.id
_entity.type
_entity.pdbx_description
1 polymer ?
#
loop_
_entity_poly.entity_id
_entity_poly.type
_entity_poly.pdbx_seq_one_letter_code
_entity_poly.pdbx_strand_id
1 'polypeptide(L)'
;MGREDFTKIPNGCGGVEDRMAVLWHHGVNMGRLTPNEFVRVTSTNAAQIFNLYPRNGAVRFGAHADLVASRASTFHRREAAWREPGGECAGITI
;
A
#
# COMPACT_ATOMS: atom_id res chain seq x y z
N MET A 1 18.14 9.16 24.89
CA MET A 1 19.07 8.02 24.75
C MET A 1 19.75 8.15 23.39
N GLY A 2 21.05 7.87 23.24
CA GLY A 2 21.75 7.94 21.94
C GLY A 2 22.28 9.32 21.49
N ARG A 3 22.31 10.34 22.36
CA ARG A 3 22.78 11.70 22.02
C ARG A 3 24.29 11.81 21.84
N GLU A 4 25.07 10.98 22.53
CA GLU A 4 26.55 11.02 22.52
C GLU A 4 27.18 9.74 21.97
N ASP A 5 26.38 8.74 21.65
CA ASP A 5 26.83 7.44 21.12
C ASP A 5 25.75 6.88 20.19
N PHE A 6 26.05 6.85 18.90
CA PHE A 6 25.11 6.46 17.86
C PHE A 6 24.69 4.99 17.96
N THR A 7 25.47 4.14 18.64
CA THR A 7 25.16 2.71 18.83
C THR A 7 23.99 2.47 19.77
N LYS A 8 23.64 3.48 20.59
CA LYS A 8 22.54 3.44 21.57
C LYS A 8 21.24 4.08 21.07
N ILE A 9 21.20 4.51 19.80
CA ILE A 9 19.99 5.03 19.19
C ILE A 9 19.04 3.85 18.92
N PRO A 10 17.80 3.86 19.44
CA PRO A 10 16.82 2.83 19.11
C PRO A 10 16.44 2.98 17.63
N ASN A 11 16.93 2.06 16.80
CA ASN A 11 16.70 2.10 15.36
C ASN A 11 15.30 1.57 15.02
N GLY A 12 14.51 2.42 14.38
CA GLY A 12 13.18 2.08 13.87
C GLY A 12 12.52 3.33 13.31
N CYS A 13 11.99 3.24 12.09
CA CYS A 13 11.23 4.30 11.47
C CYS A 13 9.80 3.83 11.27
N GLY A 14 8.82 4.66 11.63
CA GLY A 14 7.42 4.40 11.30
C GLY A 14 7.22 4.55 9.80
N GLY A 15 6.48 3.61 9.19
CA GLY A 15 6.19 3.68 7.76
C GLY A 15 5.09 2.74 7.28
N VAL A 16 4.42 2.02 8.18
CA VAL A 16 3.41 1.03 7.82
C VAL A 16 2.19 1.69 7.16
N GLU A 17 1.75 2.83 7.68
CA GLU A 17 0.62 3.60 7.15
C GLU A 17 0.97 4.29 5.83
N ASP A 18 2.16 4.87 5.76
CA ASP A 18 2.59 5.69 4.62
C ASP A 18 3.05 4.88 3.39
N ARG A 19 3.35 3.59 3.57
CA ARG A 19 3.93 2.72 2.54
C ARG A 19 3.18 2.79 1.22
N MET A 20 1.86 2.69 1.25
CA MET A 20 1.03 2.62 0.05
C MET A 20 0.96 3.98 -0.66
N ALA A 21 0.85 5.07 0.08
CA ALA A 21 0.78 6.42 -0.47
C ALA A 21 2.11 6.85 -1.12
N VAL A 22 3.24 6.57 -0.46
CA VAL A 22 4.58 6.88 -0.97
C VAL A 22 4.87 6.09 -2.25
N LEU A 23 4.57 4.79 -2.27
CA LEU A 23 4.77 3.96 -3.47
C LEU A 23 3.85 4.36 -4.62
N TRP A 24 2.61 4.78 -4.34
CA TRP A 24 1.72 5.27 -5.37
C TRP A 24 2.22 6.60 -5.96
N HIS A 25 2.59 7.55 -5.10
CA HIS A 25 3.07 8.86 -5.53
C HIS A 25 4.38 8.79 -6.30
N HIS A 26 5.39 8.11 -5.77
CA HIS A 26 6.72 8.05 -6.40
C HIS A 26 6.88 6.93 -7.43
N GLY A 27 6.00 5.93 -7.42
CA GLY A 27 6.00 4.82 -8.37
C GLY A 27 5.01 5.05 -9.51
N VAL A 28 3.72 5.09 -9.20
CA VAL A 28 2.65 5.12 -10.21
C VAL A 28 2.48 6.50 -10.82
N ASN A 29 2.35 7.55 -10.01
CA ASN A 29 2.13 8.91 -10.53
C ASN A 29 3.35 9.46 -11.29
N MET A 30 4.56 9.04 -10.91
CA MET A 30 5.80 9.39 -11.63
C MET A 30 6.08 8.48 -12.84
N GLY A 31 5.19 7.53 -13.15
CA GLY A 31 5.30 6.65 -14.33
C GLY A 31 6.38 5.58 -14.23
N ARG A 32 6.93 5.31 -13.04
CA ARG A 32 7.95 4.28 -12.80
C ARG A 32 7.36 2.88 -12.60
N LEU A 33 6.09 2.81 -12.21
CA LEU A 33 5.32 1.57 -12.02
C LEU A 33 3.96 1.73 -12.68
N THR A 34 3.46 0.68 -13.32
CA THR A 34 2.04 0.61 -13.67
C THR A 34 1.18 0.27 -12.44
N PRO A 35 -0.12 0.57 -12.43
CA PRO A 35 -1.01 0.18 -11.33
C PRO A 35 -1.01 -1.33 -11.04
N ASN A 36 -0.92 -2.18 -12.07
CA ASN A 36 -0.82 -3.63 -11.89
C ASN A 36 0.50 -4.05 -11.23
N GLU A 37 1.60 -3.37 -11.56
CA GLU A 37 2.89 -3.62 -10.92
C GLU A 37 2.91 -3.17 -9.48
N PHE A 38 2.24 -2.05 -9.17
CA PHE A 38 2.01 -1.60 -7.79
C PHE A 38 1.29 -2.68 -6.97
N VAL A 39 0.20 -3.26 -7.47
CA VAL A 39 -0.52 -4.36 -6.77
C VAL A 39 0.38 -5.59 -6.62
N ARG A 40 1.18 -5.90 -7.64
CA ARG A 40 2.09 -7.05 -7.63
C ARG A 40 3.15 -6.92 -6.52
N VAL A 41 3.81 -5.76 -6.41
CA VAL A 41 4.88 -5.55 -5.41
C VAL A 41 4.36 -5.37 -3.99
N THR A 42 3.13 -4.87 -3.83
CA THR A 42 2.57 -4.59 -2.50
C THR A 42 1.87 -5.78 -1.87
N SER A 43 1.23 -6.64 -2.67
CA SER A 43 0.30 -7.65 -2.13
C SER A 43 0.47 -9.03 -2.78
N THR A 44 0.39 -9.15 -4.10
CA THR A 44 0.42 -10.46 -4.76
C THR A 44 1.75 -11.19 -4.58
N ASN A 45 2.89 -10.49 -4.71
CA ASN A 45 4.19 -11.11 -4.51
C ASN A 45 4.40 -11.52 -3.04
N ALA A 46 3.96 -10.69 -2.09
CA ALA A 46 4.04 -11.04 -0.68
C ALA A 46 3.21 -12.30 -0.38
N ALA A 47 1.98 -12.37 -0.88
CA ALA A 47 1.13 -13.55 -0.74
C ALA A 47 1.76 -14.80 -1.39
N GLN A 48 2.47 -14.67 -2.50
CA GLN A 48 3.18 -15.79 -3.13
C GLN A 48 4.38 -16.25 -2.30
N ILE A 49 5.22 -15.32 -1.85
CA ILE A 49 6.41 -15.62 -1.03
C ILE A 49 6.03 -16.31 0.28
N PHE A 50 4.95 -15.86 0.93
CA PHE A 50 4.45 -16.44 2.17
C PHE A 50 3.52 -17.65 1.95
N ASN A 51 3.38 -18.15 0.72
CA ASN A 51 2.51 -19.29 0.37
C ASN A 51 1.04 -19.11 0.79
N LEU A 52 0.55 -17.87 0.73
CA LEU A 52 -0.84 -17.47 1.01
C LEU A 52 -1.65 -17.23 -0.27
N TYR A 53 -1.01 -17.19 -1.43
CA TYR A 53 -1.67 -17.09 -2.73
C TYR A 53 -2.34 -18.42 -3.11
N PRO A 54 -3.60 -18.43 -3.62
CA PRO A 54 -4.41 -17.28 -4.02
C PRO A 54 -5.45 -16.87 -2.96
N ARG A 55 -5.29 -17.31 -1.71
CA ARG A 55 -6.22 -16.99 -0.61
C ARG A 55 -6.09 -15.51 -0.19
N ASN A 56 -4.88 -14.94 -0.21
CA ASN A 56 -4.59 -13.52 -0.02
C ASN A 56 -3.97 -12.91 -1.28
N GLY A 57 -4.05 -11.58 -1.45
CA GLY A 57 -3.39 -10.88 -2.56
C GLY A 57 -4.00 -11.12 -3.95
N ALA A 58 -5.25 -11.62 -4.02
CA ALA A 58 -6.02 -11.80 -5.25
C ALA A 58 -7.50 -11.39 -5.10
N VAL A 59 -8.05 -10.65 -6.08
CA VAL A 59 -9.50 -10.44 -6.21
C VAL A 59 -10.09 -11.60 -7.02
N ARG A 60 -10.56 -12.64 -6.33
CA ARG A 60 -11.23 -13.78 -6.97
C ARG A 60 -12.24 -14.44 -6.03
N PHE A 61 -13.17 -15.18 -6.61
CA PHE A 61 -14.02 -16.07 -5.84
C PHE A 61 -13.18 -17.07 -5.03
N GLY A 62 -13.50 -17.18 -3.74
CA GLY A 62 -12.81 -18.05 -2.78
C GLY A 62 -11.56 -17.46 -2.13
N ALA A 63 -11.15 -16.24 -2.48
CA ALA A 63 -10.12 -15.49 -1.75
C ALA A 63 -10.71 -14.76 -0.53
N HIS A 64 -9.85 -14.36 0.41
CA HIS A 64 -10.25 -13.48 1.50
C HIS A 64 -10.65 -12.09 0.99
N ALA A 65 -11.57 -11.45 1.71
CA ALA A 65 -12.15 -10.17 1.34
C ALA A 65 -11.31 -8.96 1.81
N ASP A 66 -9.99 -9.03 1.63
CA ASP A 66 -9.04 -7.98 2.01
C ASP A 66 -8.88 -6.97 0.86
N LEU A 67 -9.80 -6.01 0.81
CA LEU A 67 -9.90 -5.03 -0.28
C LEU A 67 -9.77 -3.60 0.24
N VAL A 68 -8.98 -2.80 -0.46
CA VAL A 68 -8.85 -1.35 -0.25
C VAL A 68 -9.44 -0.64 -1.47
N ALA A 69 -10.51 0.13 -1.25
CA ALA A 69 -11.04 1.01 -2.27
C ALA A 69 -10.21 2.31 -2.29
N SER A 70 -9.43 2.52 -3.35
CA SER A 70 -8.63 3.72 -3.53
C SER A 70 -9.12 4.54 -4.71
N ARG A 71 -9.05 5.87 -4.60
CA ARG A 71 -9.34 6.78 -5.70
C ARG A 71 -8.02 7.18 -6.35
N ALA A 72 -7.81 6.81 -7.61
CA ALA A 72 -6.56 7.00 -8.35
C ALA A 72 -6.04 8.46 -8.32
N SER A 73 -6.93 9.44 -8.22
CA SER A 73 -6.60 10.87 -8.15
C SER A 73 -6.16 11.39 -6.77
N THR A 74 -6.26 10.61 -5.69
CA THR A 74 -6.41 11.18 -4.33
C THR A 74 -5.40 10.71 -3.30
N PHE A 75 -4.27 10.13 -3.70
CA PHE A 75 -3.14 9.93 -2.78
C PHE A 75 -2.43 11.26 -2.39
N HIS A 76 -3.12 12.39 -2.43
CA HIS A 76 -2.55 13.74 -2.35
C HIS A 76 -3.05 14.63 -1.20
N ARG A 77 -3.85 14.13 -0.25
CA ARG A 77 -4.31 14.98 0.84
C ARG A 77 -4.35 14.22 2.17
N ARG A 78 -3.35 14.48 3.02
CA ARG A 78 -3.42 14.18 4.45
C ARG A 78 -4.36 15.19 5.11
N GLU A 79 -5.66 14.94 5.05
CA GLU A 79 -6.61 15.43 6.05
C GLU A 79 -7.66 14.34 6.25
N ALA A 80 -7.92 14.00 7.50
CA ALA A 80 -8.93 13.03 7.91
C ALA A 80 -10.31 13.51 7.45
N ALA A 81 -10.84 12.95 6.36
CA ALA A 81 -12.23 13.13 5.97
C ALA A 81 -12.72 11.94 5.12
N TRP A 82 -13.40 11.01 5.77
CA TRP A 82 -14.31 10.09 5.09
C TRP A 82 -15.53 10.87 4.56
N ARG A 83 -15.57 11.20 3.25
CA ARG A 83 -16.75 11.20 2.32
C ARG A 83 -16.63 12.16 1.12
N GLU A 84 -16.99 11.68 -0.07
CA GLU A 84 -18.22 11.98 -0.86
C GLU A 84 -18.19 11.18 -2.21
N PRO A 85 -19.35 10.90 -2.84
CA PRO A 85 -19.56 9.77 -3.76
C PRO A 85 -19.30 10.11 -5.23
N GLY A 86 -18.77 9.15 -6.01
CA GLY A 86 -18.80 9.21 -7.48
C GLY A 86 -17.47 9.12 -8.23
N GLY A 87 -16.34 8.79 -7.56
CA GLY A 87 -15.08 8.50 -8.26
C GLY A 87 -14.89 6.99 -8.42
N GLU A 88 -14.53 6.53 -9.62
CA GLU A 88 -14.18 5.12 -9.87
C GLU A 88 -13.24 4.57 -8.80
N CYS A 89 -13.72 3.54 -8.10
CA CYS A 89 -12.98 2.81 -7.09
C CYS A 89 -12.00 1.87 -7.79
N ALA A 90 -10.70 2.21 -7.77
CA ALA A 90 -9.66 1.24 -8.07
C ALA A 90 -9.51 0.35 -6.82
N GLY A 91 -10.15 -0.82 -6.86
CA GLY A 91 -9.99 -1.85 -5.84
C GLY A 91 -8.55 -2.36 -5.85
N ILE A 92 -7.82 -2.13 -4.76
CA ILE A 92 -6.47 -2.63 -4.53
C ILE A 92 -6.61 -3.76 -3.49
N THR A 93 -6.06 -4.94 -3.77
CA THR A 93 -5.96 -6.02 -2.76
C THR A 93 -4.74 -5.77 -1.89
N ILE A 94 -4.84 -6.00 -0.57
CA ILE A 94 -3.72 -6.00 0.38
C ILE A 94 -3.43 -7.40 0.93
#